data_AF-A0A7Y9X410-F1
#
_entry.id   AF-A0A7Y9X410-F1
#
_cell.length_a   1.000
_cell.length_b   1.000
_cell.length_c   1.000
_cell.angle_alpha   90.00
_cell.angle_beta   90.00
_cell.angle_gamma   90.00
#
_symmetry.space_group_name_H-M   'P 1'
#
loop_
_entity.id
_entity.type
_entity.pdbx_description
1 polymer ?
#
loop_
_entity_poly.entity_id
_entity_poly.type
_entity_poly.pdbx_seq_one_letter_code
_entity_poly.pdbx_strand_id
1 'polypeptide(L)'
;MAVAVTAAVLTLLSCAGGIVAVVIGANRAAHKVTEARPTPAVTQGAAQPSAKAPSSTASGDTRNMAPGDTLVIDGDGGTIEITVTKFSTATKPCAPYGLKPDEGMYVIADVTLTVTKGTASANPLFFEWVAADGTEANAIAGAFSGCGRPMPPADDLTAGTMRTGSVVFDVPDTSGVLEYQHRFETAGSWKP
;
A
#
# COMPACT_ATOMS: atom_id res chain seq x y z
N MET A 1 32.59 -42.00 -13.16
CA MET A 1 33.12 -42.18 -11.80
C MET A 1 32.10 -41.63 -10.83
N ALA A 2 31.54 -42.50 -9.99
CA ALA A 2 30.56 -42.15 -8.97
C ALA A 2 31.30 -42.01 -7.63
N VAL A 3 31.08 -40.91 -6.91
CA VAL A 3 31.42 -40.80 -5.48
C VAL A 3 30.25 -40.08 -4.80
N ALA A 4 29.43 -40.87 -4.13
CA ALA A 4 28.44 -40.44 -3.14
C ALA A 4 29.10 -40.45 -1.77
N VAL A 5 28.95 -39.39 -0.96
CA VAL A 5 29.37 -39.38 0.45
C VAL A 5 28.37 -38.57 1.30
N THR A 6 27.43 -39.34 1.87
CA THR A 6 26.86 -39.30 3.23
C THR A 6 26.28 -38.02 3.84
N ALA A 7 24.99 -38.12 4.18
CA ALA A 7 24.29 -37.38 5.22
C ALA A 7 24.85 -37.68 6.62
N ALA A 8 24.83 -36.67 7.51
CA ALA A 8 24.82 -36.87 8.95
C ALA A 8 24.02 -35.75 9.64
N VAL A 9 22.89 -36.15 10.21
CA VAL A 9 22.03 -35.40 11.11
C VAL A 9 22.72 -35.25 12.46
N LEU A 10 22.74 -34.04 13.04
CA LEU A 10 22.93 -33.86 14.48
C LEU A 10 21.98 -32.78 15.02
N THR A 11 20.89 -33.25 15.59
CA THR A 11 20.03 -32.55 16.55
C THR A 11 20.75 -32.38 17.88
N LEU A 12 20.73 -31.16 18.46
CA LEU A 12 21.06 -30.93 19.87
C LEU A 12 19.99 -30.04 20.52
N LEU A 13 19.37 -30.63 21.55
CA LEU A 13 18.28 -30.12 22.36
C LEU A 13 18.73 -29.07 23.39
N SER A 14 17.74 -28.24 23.75
CA SER A 14 17.38 -27.78 25.11
C SER A 14 18.24 -26.78 25.87
N CYS A 15 17.62 -25.65 26.23
CA CYS A 15 17.46 -25.08 27.59
C CYS A 15 16.40 -23.96 27.48
N ALA A 16 15.14 -24.18 27.86
CA ALA A 16 14.57 -23.97 29.21
C ALA A 16 14.44 -22.49 29.62
N GLY A 17 13.20 -22.03 29.89
CA GLY A 17 12.93 -20.86 30.72
C GLY A 17 11.76 -19.99 30.27
N GLY A 18 10.52 -20.37 30.62
CA GLY A 18 9.37 -19.45 30.56
C GLY A 18 9.10 -18.80 31.92
N ILE A 19 8.50 -17.60 31.92
CA ILE A 19 7.56 -17.12 32.96
C ILE A 19 6.53 -16.17 32.32
N VAL A 20 5.26 -16.42 32.64
CA VAL A 20 4.07 -15.60 32.38
C VAL A 20 3.95 -14.50 33.43
N ALA A 21 3.62 -13.27 33.03
CA ALA A 21 3.09 -12.26 33.96
C ALA A 21 1.82 -11.62 33.37
N VAL A 22 0.67 -12.07 33.87
CA VAL A 22 -0.63 -11.41 33.75
C VAL A 22 -0.68 -10.29 34.78
N VAL A 23 -0.98 -9.07 34.33
CA VAL A 23 -1.43 -7.99 35.23
C VAL A 23 -2.88 -7.66 34.89
N ILE A 24 -3.77 -8.15 35.74
CA ILE A 24 -5.16 -7.69 35.87
C ILE A 24 -5.13 -6.41 36.71
N GLY A 25 -5.62 -5.32 36.16
CA GLY A 25 -5.80 -4.05 36.87
C GLY A 25 -7.09 -3.38 36.42
N ALA A 26 -8.21 -3.82 36.99
CA ALA A 26 -9.49 -3.13 36.89
C ALA A 26 -9.45 -1.86 37.75
N ASN A 27 -9.74 -0.70 37.16
CA ASN A 27 -10.13 0.48 37.93
C ASN A 27 -11.48 0.97 37.40
N ARG A 28 -12.56 0.47 38.02
CA ARG A 28 -13.84 1.18 38.06
C ARG A 28 -13.72 2.23 39.15
N ALA A 29 -13.77 3.50 38.78
CA ALA A 29 -14.17 4.58 39.67
C ALA A 29 -15.30 5.35 38.99
N ALA A 30 -16.47 5.27 39.61
CA ALA A 30 -17.64 6.03 39.26
C ALA A 30 -17.50 7.48 39.73
N HIS A 31 -17.87 8.44 38.89
CA HIS A 31 -18.46 9.68 39.36
C HIS A 31 -19.64 10.05 38.46
N LYS A 32 -20.84 9.96 39.03
CA LYS A 32 -21.99 10.76 38.62
C LYS A 32 -21.78 12.17 39.16
N VAL A 33 -22.04 13.21 38.37
CA VAL A 33 -22.87 14.37 38.76
C VAL A 33 -23.49 14.96 37.50
N THR A 34 -24.82 15.07 37.55
CA THR A 34 -25.71 15.78 36.64
C THR A 34 -25.60 17.29 36.87
N GLU A 35 -25.49 18.10 35.82
CA GLU A 35 -26.20 19.39 35.78
C GLU A 35 -26.44 19.84 34.34
N ALA A 36 -27.70 20.19 34.06
CA ALA A 36 -28.19 20.64 32.77
C ALA A 36 -28.52 22.13 32.85
N ARG A 37 -28.06 22.94 31.88
CA ARG A 37 -28.78 24.13 31.37
C ARG A 37 -28.07 24.79 30.16
N PRO A 38 -28.71 25.73 29.42
CA PRO A 38 -29.46 25.46 28.18
C PRO A 38 -28.82 26.05 26.90
N THR A 39 -29.35 25.61 25.77
CA THR A 39 -29.04 25.91 24.36
C THR A 39 -29.08 27.40 23.98
N PRO A 40 -28.33 27.80 22.94
CA PRO A 40 -28.86 28.68 21.89
C PRO A 40 -29.03 27.93 20.57
N ALA A 41 -30.23 27.99 20.02
CA ALA A 41 -30.56 27.47 18.70
C ALA A 41 -29.75 28.18 17.61
N VAL A 42 -29.19 27.42 16.67
CA VAL A 42 -28.77 27.94 15.36
C VAL A 42 -29.35 27.08 14.24
N THR A 43 -30.09 27.79 13.42
CA THR A 43 -30.77 27.55 12.14
C THR A 43 -30.20 26.45 11.22
N GLN A 44 -31.14 25.70 10.61
CA GLN A 44 -30.97 24.79 9.47
C GLN A 44 -30.31 25.44 8.25
N GLY A 45 -29.51 24.66 7.51
CA GLY A 45 -29.46 24.76 6.05
C GLY A 45 -28.10 24.55 5.41
N ALA A 46 -27.75 23.31 5.10
CA ALA A 46 -27.25 22.88 3.79
C ALA A 46 -27.00 21.36 3.83
N ALA A 47 -27.77 20.60 3.05
CA ALA A 47 -27.48 19.19 2.78
C ALA A 47 -26.17 19.11 2.00
N GLN A 48 -25.12 18.62 2.65
CA GLN A 48 -23.86 18.29 1.99
C GLN A 48 -24.08 17.03 1.14
N PRO A 49 -23.72 17.00 -0.15
CA PRO A 49 -23.77 15.77 -0.94
C PRO A 49 -22.90 14.72 -0.25
N SER A 50 -23.46 13.54 0.04
CA SER A 50 -22.70 12.40 0.52
C SER A 50 -21.60 12.07 -0.50
N ALA A 51 -20.37 12.48 -0.21
CA ALA A 51 -19.21 11.82 -0.76
C ALA A 51 -19.31 10.35 -0.30
N LYS A 52 -19.44 9.45 -1.28
CA LYS A 52 -19.37 8.00 -1.04
C LYS A 52 -18.09 7.76 -0.24
N ALA A 53 -18.21 7.33 1.01
CA ALA A 53 -17.07 6.89 1.78
C ALA A 53 -16.38 5.76 0.99
N PRO A 54 -15.04 5.76 0.88
CA PRO A 54 -14.33 4.61 0.32
C PRO A 54 -14.76 3.37 1.10
N SER A 55 -15.22 2.34 0.38
CA SER A 55 -15.54 1.05 0.99
C SER A 55 -14.23 0.50 1.53
N SER A 56 -14.03 0.54 2.85
CA SER A 56 -12.89 -0.09 3.50
C SER A 56 -13.05 -1.61 3.43
N THR A 57 -12.51 -2.24 2.40
CA THR A 57 -12.33 -3.70 2.33
C THR A 57 -11.14 -4.10 3.18
N ALA A 58 -11.29 -4.04 4.51
CA ALA A 58 -10.37 -4.73 5.39
C ALA A 58 -10.82 -6.21 5.49
N SER A 59 -9.93 -7.12 5.05
CA SER A 59 -10.03 -8.60 5.09
C SER A 59 -10.59 -9.34 3.86
N GLY A 60 -10.61 -8.72 2.68
CA GLY A 60 -10.88 -9.38 1.40
C GLY A 60 -9.64 -9.95 0.72
N ASP A 61 -9.82 -10.72 -0.35
CA ASP A 61 -8.73 -11.07 -1.28
C ASP A 61 -8.03 -9.78 -1.75
N THR A 62 -6.72 -9.66 -1.46
CA THR A 62 -5.93 -8.48 -1.82
C THR A 62 -5.34 -8.58 -3.22
N ARG A 63 -5.65 -9.63 -3.97
CA ARG A 63 -5.23 -9.79 -5.37
C ARG A 63 -6.30 -9.27 -6.31
N ASN A 64 -5.86 -8.67 -7.41
CA ASN A 64 -6.71 -8.18 -8.50
C ASN A 64 -7.81 -7.20 -8.04
N MET A 65 -7.51 -6.36 -7.06
CA MET A 65 -8.43 -5.33 -6.59
C MET A 65 -8.76 -4.34 -7.72
N ALA A 66 -9.94 -3.73 -7.64
CA ALA A 66 -10.33 -2.72 -8.61
C ALA A 66 -9.67 -1.37 -8.31
N PRO A 67 -9.48 -0.49 -9.30
CA PRO A 67 -9.09 0.88 -9.03
C PRO A 67 -10.08 1.57 -8.09
N GLY A 68 -9.58 2.19 -7.03
CA GLY A 68 -10.35 2.79 -5.94
C GLY A 68 -10.41 1.93 -4.68
N ASP A 69 -10.10 0.63 -4.77
CA ASP A 69 -9.97 -0.24 -3.60
C ASP A 69 -8.65 0.02 -2.86
N THR A 70 -8.69 -0.14 -1.54
CA THR A 70 -7.57 0.15 -0.64
C THR A 70 -6.99 -1.14 -0.06
N LEU A 71 -5.69 -1.34 -0.25
CA LEU A 71 -4.88 -2.29 0.48
C LEU A 71 -4.53 -1.71 1.85
N VAL A 72 -4.76 -2.49 2.91
CA VAL A 72 -4.33 -2.14 4.27
C VAL A 72 -3.25 -3.13 4.70
N ILE A 73 -2.07 -2.62 5.03
CA ILE A 73 -0.96 -3.41 5.56
C ILE A 73 -0.75 -3.00 7.01
N ASP A 74 -0.97 -3.93 7.92
CA ASP A 74 -0.73 -3.75 9.36
C ASP A 74 0.49 -4.58 9.76
N GLY A 75 1.55 -3.92 10.22
CA GLY A 75 2.80 -4.56 10.62
C GLY A 75 3.42 -3.90 11.84
N ASP A 76 4.52 -4.47 12.33
CA ASP A 76 5.13 -4.05 13.61
C ASP A 76 5.54 -2.57 13.65
N GLY A 77 5.89 -1.99 12.49
CA GLY A 77 6.31 -0.59 12.36
C GLY A 77 5.16 0.41 12.24
N GLY A 78 3.94 -0.06 11.95
CA GLY A 78 2.80 0.81 11.67
C GLY A 78 1.77 0.19 10.72
N THR A 79 0.75 0.98 10.43
CA THR A 79 -0.31 0.65 9.47
C THR A 79 -0.24 1.62 8.30
N ILE A 80 -0.21 1.10 7.08
CA ILE A 80 -0.27 1.88 5.85
C ILE A 80 -1.46 1.44 4.99
N GLU A 81 -2.15 2.42 4.42
CA GLU A 81 -3.21 2.25 3.45
C GLU A 81 -2.72 2.68 2.08
N ILE A 82 -2.94 1.86 1.05
CA ILE A 82 -2.51 2.10 -0.32
C ILE A 82 -3.72 1.98 -1.22
N THR A 83 -3.98 3.00 -2.04
CA THR A 83 -5.07 3.01 -3.01
C THR A 83 -4.50 3.33 -4.38
N VAL A 84 -4.72 2.44 -5.35
CA VAL A 84 -4.55 2.77 -6.77
C VAL A 84 -5.88 3.32 -7.26
N THR A 85 -5.91 4.60 -7.60
CA THR A 85 -7.15 5.33 -7.91
C THR A 85 -7.54 5.25 -9.38
N LYS A 86 -6.55 5.09 -10.27
CA LYS A 86 -6.75 5.12 -11.72
C LYS A 86 -5.58 4.48 -12.45
N PHE A 87 -5.86 3.81 -13.57
CA PHE A 87 -4.89 3.48 -14.60
C PHE A 87 -5.10 4.33 -15.85
N SER A 88 -4.00 4.63 -16.54
CA SER A 88 -3.98 5.27 -17.84
C SER A 88 -2.78 4.80 -18.63
N THR A 89 -2.76 5.08 -19.93
CA THR A 89 -1.72 4.58 -20.83
C THR A 89 -1.19 5.66 -21.76
N ALA A 90 0.08 5.54 -22.16
CA ALA A 90 0.68 6.39 -23.18
C ALA A 90 1.63 5.60 -24.09
N THR A 91 1.51 5.74 -25.40
CA THR A 91 2.42 5.11 -26.39
C THR A 91 3.54 6.05 -26.86
N LYS A 92 3.63 7.22 -26.24
CA LYS A 92 4.58 8.30 -26.53
C LYS A 92 5.03 8.92 -25.20
N PRO A 93 6.21 9.56 -25.14
CA PRO A 93 6.58 10.36 -23.99
C PRO A 93 5.54 11.46 -23.73
N CYS A 94 5.29 11.75 -22.45
CA CYS A 94 4.35 12.81 -22.06
C CYS A 94 5.02 14.18 -21.90
N ALA A 95 6.35 14.24 -21.95
CA ALA A 95 7.14 15.47 -21.96
C ALA A 95 8.05 15.56 -23.20
N PRO A 96 8.43 16.76 -23.69
CA PRO A 96 9.27 16.91 -24.88
C PRO A 96 10.64 16.24 -24.79
N TYR A 97 11.19 16.11 -23.59
CA TYR A 97 12.46 15.45 -23.28
C TYR A 97 12.27 14.05 -22.69
N GLY A 98 11.03 13.54 -22.69
CA GLY A 98 10.75 12.20 -22.20
C GLY A 98 11.25 11.13 -23.16
N LEU A 99 11.65 9.99 -22.61
CA LEU A 99 11.95 8.80 -23.39
C LEU A 99 10.66 8.15 -23.90
N LYS A 100 10.73 7.55 -25.08
CA LYS A 100 9.64 6.73 -25.62
C LYS A 100 9.60 5.40 -24.87
N PRO A 101 8.42 4.77 -24.68
CA PRO A 101 8.38 3.39 -24.20
C PRO A 101 9.11 2.45 -25.18
N ASP A 102 9.98 1.61 -24.63
CA ASP A 102 10.79 0.63 -25.34
C ASP A 102 10.01 -0.66 -25.57
N GLU A 103 9.17 -1.07 -24.61
CA GLU A 103 8.39 -2.32 -24.68
C GLU A 103 7.08 -2.15 -25.45
N GLY A 104 6.56 -0.93 -25.53
CA GLY A 104 5.44 -0.59 -26.41
C GLY A 104 4.58 0.55 -25.88
N MET A 105 4.28 0.53 -24.58
CA MET A 105 3.50 1.57 -23.92
C MET A 105 3.90 1.78 -22.46
N TYR A 106 3.62 2.98 -21.97
CA TYR A 106 3.59 3.24 -20.54
C TYR A 106 2.22 2.88 -19.95
N VAL A 107 2.21 2.08 -18.90
CA VAL A 107 1.09 1.98 -17.95
C VAL A 107 1.37 2.92 -16.78
N ILE A 108 0.43 3.81 -16.50
CA ILE A 108 0.54 4.87 -15.50
C ILE A 108 -0.56 4.64 -14.46
N ALA A 109 -0.17 4.41 -13.21
CA ALA A 109 -1.10 4.22 -12.11
C ALA A 109 -1.00 5.36 -11.11
N ASP A 110 -2.13 6.00 -10.81
CA ASP A 110 -2.22 7.05 -9.79
C ASP A 110 -2.47 6.43 -8.42
N VAL A 111 -1.54 6.66 -7.50
CA VAL A 111 -1.47 6.01 -6.20
C VAL A 111 -1.54 7.03 -5.07
N THR A 112 -2.25 6.66 -4.02
CA THR A 112 -2.23 7.35 -2.72
C THR A 112 -1.78 6.38 -1.64
N LEU A 113 -0.82 6.80 -0.82
CA LEU A 113 -0.41 6.12 0.41
C LEU A 113 -0.72 6.98 1.62
N THR A 114 -1.31 6.38 2.64
CA THR A 114 -1.62 7.05 3.92
C THR A 114 -1.07 6.22 5.07
N VAL A 115 -0.23 6.83 5.91
CA VAL A 115 0.22 6.18 7.14
C VAL A 115 -0.83 6.45 8.22
N THR A 116 -1.49 5.41 8.71
CA THR A 116 -2.55 5.55 9.72
C THR A 116 -2.05 5.27 11.14
N LYS A 117 -0.96 4.50 11.28
CA LYS A 117 -0.27 4.24 12.56
C LYS A 117 1.23 4.11 12.35
N GLY A 118 2.02 4.45 13.37
CA GLY A 118 3.48 4.25 13.35
C GLY A 118 4.19 5.06 12.25
N THR A 119 5.18 4.44 11.61
CA THR A 119 5.92 5.00 10.47
C THR A 119 5.92 4.05 9.27
N ALA A 120 6.09 4.62 8.08
CA ALA A 120 6.28 3.85 6.84
C ALA A 120 7.13 4.61 5.82
N SER A 121 7.54 3.91 4.76
CA SER A 121 8.19 4.52 3.60
C SER A 121 7.25 4.48 2.38
N ALA A 122 7.35 5.51 1.54
CA ALA A 122 6.77 5.52 0.21
C ALA A 122 7.91 5.48 -0.81
N ASN A 123 7.87 4.53 -1.74
CA ASN A 123 8.85 4.43 -2.82
C ASN A 123 8.17 3.86 -4.07
N PRO A 124 8.29 4.52 -5.25
CA PRO A 124 7.82 3.96 -6.52
C PRO A 124 8.33 2.56 -6.80
N LEU A 125 9.55 2.21 -6.34
CA LEU A 125 10.17 0.91 -6.56
C LEU A 125 9.58 -0.21 -5.68
N PHE A 126 8.65 0.10 -4.78
CA PHE A 126 7.84 -0.92 -4.11
C PHE A 126 6.67 -1.37 -4.98
N PHE A 127 6.48 -0.76 -6.14
CA PHE A 127 5.47 -1.17 -7.10
C PHE A 127 6.10 -1.86 -8.29
N GLU A 128 5.40 -2.87 -8.78
CA GLU A 128 5.81 -3.70 -9.90
C GLU A 128 4.62 -3.97 -10.80
N TRP A 129 4.86 -4.05 -12.10
CA TRP A 129 3.89 -4.56 -13.04
C TRP A 129 4.24 -6.01 -13.36
N VAL A 130 3.30 -6.91 -13.13
CA VAL A 130 3.42 -8.33 -13.50
C VAL A 130 2.49 -8.59 -14.68
N ALA A 131 3.08 -8.83 -15.84
CA ALA A 131 2.36 -9.16 -17.06
C ALA A 131 1.69 -10.54 -16.97
N ALA A 132 0.74 -10.82 -17.88
CA ALA A 132 0.00 -12.08 -17.91
C ALA A 132 0.88 -13.33 -18.10
N ASP A 133 2.07 -13.17 -18.71
CA ASP A 133 3.07 -14.23 -18.86
C ASP A 133 4.04 -14.36 -17.67
N GLY A 134 3.87 -13.50 -16.65
CA GLY A 134 4.71 -13.45 -15.45
C GLY A 134 5.94 -12.54 -15.58
N THR A 135 6.14 -11.84 -16.71
CA THR A 135 7.23 -10.87 -16.85
C THR A 135 7.00 -9.66 -15.96
N GLU A 136 8.06 -9.20 -15.30
CA GLU A 136 8.04 -8.10 -14.36
C GLU A 136 8.63 -6.81 -14.95
N ALA A 137 8.00 -5.68 -14.67
CA ALA A 137 8.53 -4.34 -14.98
C ALA A 137 8.47 -3.44 -13.74
N ASN A 138 9.56 -2.75 -13.44
CA ASN A 138 9.65 -1.81 -12.32
C ASN A 138 9.21 -0.39 -12.71
N ALA A 139 9.04 0.48 -11.72
CA ALA A 139 8.54 1.84 -11.91
C ALA A 139 9.58 2.89 -12.38
N ILE A 140 10.79 2.49 -12.80
CA ILE A 140 11.87 3.43 -13.19
C ILE A 140 11.48 4.26 -14.43
N ALA A 141 10.62 3.72 -15.30
CA ALA A 141 10.12 4.44 -16.47
C ALA A 141 9.44 5.78 -16.10
N GLY A 142 8.92 5.92 -14.88
CA GLY A 142 8.35 7.18 -14.38
C GLY A 142 9.34 8.34 -14.33
N ALA A 143 10.63 8.08 -14.10
CA ALA A 143 11.64 9.14 -14.03
C ALA A 143 11.93 9.77 -15.40
N PHE A 144 11.70 9.03 -16.48
CA PHE A 144 12.13 9.42 -17.83
C PHE A 144 10.99 9.56 -18.84
N SER A 145 9.81 9.01 -18.58
CA SER A 145 8.65 9.11 -19.48
C SER A 145 8.07 10.53 -19.58
N GLY A 146 8.24 11.31 -18.50
CA GLY A 146 7.52 12.57 -18.30
C GLY A 146 6.01 12.39 -18.05
N CYS A 147 5.55 11.16 -17.83
CA CYS A 147 4.14 10.82 -17.66
C CYS A 147 3.73 10.80 -16.18
N GLY A 148 2.46 11.15 -15.93
CA GLY A 148 1.91 11.22 -14.57
C GLY A 148 2.56 12.30 -13.71
N ARG A 149 2.35 12.21 -12.38
CA ARG A 149 3.04 13.04 -11.40
C ARG A 149 3.89 12.14 -10.51
N PRO A 150 5.20 11.96 -10.80
CA PRO A 150 6.03 10.98 -10.10
C PRO A 150 5.91 11.08 -8.59
N MET A 151 5.66 9.94 -7.93
CA MET A 151 5.62 9.88 -6.48
C MET A 151 7.05 10.05 -5.92
N PRO A 152 7.32 11.08 -5.11
CA PRO A 152 8.65 11.23 -4.51
C PRO A 152 8.90 10.10 -3.50
N PRO A 153 10.09 9.47 -3.50
CA PRO A 153 10.46 8.57 -2.43
C PRO A 153 10.56 9.35 -1.12
N ALA A 154 10.14 8.73 -0.03
CA ALA A 154 10.23 9.29 1.31
C ALA A 154 10.25 8.17 2.35
N ASP A 155 11.15 8.31 3.31
CA ASP A 155 11.25 7.44 4.48
C ASP A 155 10.66 8.11 5.71
N ASP A 156 10.43 7.32 6.76
CA ASP A 156 9.98 7.78 8.07
C ASP A 156 8.71 8.65 8.04
N LEU A 157 7.80 8.37 7.10
CA LEU A 157 6.49 9.03 7.05
C LEU A 157 5.72 8.67 8.31
N THR A 158 5.31 9.66 9.08
CA THR A 158 4.60 9.46 10.34
C THR A 158 3.09 9.36 10.13
N ALA A 159 2.40 8.74 11.08
CA ALA A 159 0.94 8.65 11.11
C ALA A 159 0.27 10.01 10.84
N GLY A 160 -0.77 10.00 9.99
CA GLY A 160 -1.46 11.18 9.48
C GLY A 160 -0.87 11.74 8.17
N THR A 161 0.31 11.25 7.74
CA THR A 161 0.90 11.67 6.47
C THR A 161 0.26 10.96 5.29
N MET A 162 -0.09 11.72 4.27
CA MET A 162 -0.58 11.23 2.97
C MET A 162 0.40 11.60 1.85
N ARG A 163 0.66 10.67 0.94
CA ARG A 163 1.45 10.86 -0.27
C ARG A 163 0.63 10.47 -1.48
N THR A 164 0.61 11.31 -2.49
CA THR A 164 -0.08 11.03 -3.76
C THR A 164 0.87 11.29 -4.91
N GLY A 165 0.89 10.38 -5.87
CA GLY A 165 1.67 10.50 -7.10
C GLY A 165 1.31 9.37 -8.05
N SER A 166 2.09 9.23 -9.11
CA SER A 166 1.94 8.17 -10.09
C SER A 166 3.18 7.29 -10.09
N VAL A 167 2.98 6.00 -10.35
CA VAL A 167 4.02 5.05 -10.76
C VAL A 167 3.80 4.70 -12.22
N VAL A 168 4.90 4.50 -12.97
CA VAL A 168 4.85 4.32 -14.42
C VAL A 168 5.75 3.16 -14.82
N PHE A 169 5.21 2.25 -15.62
CA PHE A 169 5.86 1.03 -16.08
C PHE A 169 5.94 1.05 -17.60
N ASP A 170 7.05 0.59 -18.16
CA ASP A 170 7.21 0.35 -19.61
C ASP A 170 6.88 -1.11 -19.89
N VAL A 171 5.80 -1.36 -20.64
CA VAL A 171 5.21 -2.69 -20.80
C VAL A 171 4.71 -2.88 -22.23
N PRO A 172 4.61 -4.13 -22.71
CA PRO A 172 4.09 -4.39 -24.06
C PRO A 172 2.60 -4.06 -24.20
N ASP A 173 1.79 -4.34 -23.17
CA ASP A 173 0.36 -4.06 -23.14
C ASP A 173 -0.20 -4.01 -21.69
N THR A 174 -1.51 -3.86 -21.54
CA THR A 174 -2.20 -3.73 -20.24
C THR A 174 -2.65 -5.07 -19.64
N SER A 175 -2.26 -6.20 -20.23
CA SER A 175 -2.59 -7.54 -19.75
C SER A 175 -1.66 -7.90 -18.61
N GLY A 176 -2.00 -7.46 -17.41
CA GLY A 176 -1.21 -7.68 -16.21
C GLY A 176 -1.87 -7.13 -14.97
N VAL A 177 -1.09 -7.05 -13.89
CA VAL A 177 -1.49 -6.48 -12.62
C VAL A 177 -0.39 -5.57 -12.09
N LEU A 178 -0.79 -4.51 -11.40
CA LEU A 178 0.14 -3.73 -10.58
C LEU A 178 0.19 -4.37 -9.19
N GLU A 179 1.36 -4.79 -8.74
CA GLU A 179 1.61 -5.37 -7.43
C GLU A 179 2.31 -4.35 -6.52
N TYR A 180 1.96 -4.37 -5.23
CA TYR A 180 2.71 -3.68 -4.19
C TYR A 180 3.51 -4.70 -3.38
N GLN A 181 4.82 -4.50 -3.37
CA GLN A 181 5.79 -5.32 -2.67
C GLN A 181 6.02 -4.77 -1.25
N HIS A 182 5.66 -5.54 -0.24
CA HIS A 182 5.98 -5.26 1.15
C HIS A 182 7.04 -6.26 1.62
N ARG A 183 8.21 -5.76 2.03
CA ARG A 183 9.34 -6.62 2.47
C ARG A 183 9.68 -7.72 1.45
N PHE A 184 9.66 -7.38 0.15
CA PHE A 184 9.95 -8.27 -0.97
C PHE A 184 8.91 -9.37 -1.23
N GLU A 185 7.71 -9.22 -0.68
CA GLU A 185 6.57 -10.11 -0.96
C GLU A 185 5.36 -9.30 -1.42
N THR A 186 4.58 -9.84 -2.36
CA THR A 186 3.37 -9.19 -2.85
C THR A 186 2.32 -9.14 -1.74
N ALA A 187 2.03 -7.94 -1.24
CA ALA A 187 0.99 -7.73 -0.24
C ALA A 187 -0.41 -7.54 -0.87
N GLY A 188 -0.46 -6.99 -2.09
CA GLY A 188 -1.70 -6.83 -2.84
C GLY A 188 -1.46 -6.41 -4.27
N SER A 189 -2.49 -6.54 -5.11
CA SER A 189 -2.42 -6.17 -6.51
C SER A 189 -3.72 -5.57 -7.05
N TRP A 190 -3.61 -4.75 -8.08
CA TRP A 190 -4.71 -4.08 -8.76
C TRP A 190 -4.72 -4.40 -10.25
N LYS A 191 -5.92 -4.57 -10.81
CA LYS A 191 -6.12 -4.68 -12.25
C LYS A 191 -6.54 -3.34 -12.85
N PRO A 192 -6.05 -2.96 -14.05
CA PRO A 192 -6.55 -1.81 -14.79
C PRO A 192 -8.02 -1.91 -15.19
#